data_AF-A0A3B8VZM1-F1
#
_entry.id   AF-A0A3B8VZM1-F1
#
_cell.length_a   1.000
_cell.length_b   1.000
_cell.length_c   1.000
_cell.angle_alpha   90.00
_cell.angle_beta   90.00
_cell.angle_gamma   90.00
#
_symmetry.space_group_name_H-M   'P 1'
#
loop_
_entity.id
_entity.type
_entity.pdbx_description
1 polymer ?
#
loop_
_entity_poly.entity_id
_entity_poly.type
_entity_poly.pdbx_seq_one_letter_code
_entity_poly.pdbx_strand_id
1 'polypeptide(L)'
;MKTRTILKNSNMKNLIGNNRMIRVSQYPEMLQFPCLGRDCNIFHFVTTRNGGVGRENYASFNVSPYCGDEADAVTDNLQRLCAVAKIEPSLVLLPYQVHEDRIAVVDDALLSMSMEDRTNALSGFDAIVTNVPGVAVAVSTADCVPVLLYDPEQKVVAAVHAGWRGTVKRICSKVIALMQQKYGCNPANVQAAIGPSIGFDAFEVGDEVVEAFASAAYDLDALVGRNAKTDKAHIDLWEANK
;
A
#
# COMPACT_ATOMS: atom_id res chain seq x y z
N MET A 1 -32.07 0.29 -11.37
CA MET A 1 -31.46 -1.04 -11.51
C MET A 1 -30.52 -1.05 -12.70
N LYS A 2 -29.22 -0.75 -12.48
CA LYS A 2 -28.17 -0.95 -13.48
C LYS A 2 -27.17 -1.92 -12.88
N THR A 3 -27.09 -3.08 -13.51
CA THR A 3 -26.31 -4.25 -13.15
C THR A 3 -24.81 -3.91 -13.22
N ARG A 4 -24.12 -4.05 -12.08
CA ARG A 4 -22.65 -4.03 -12.01
C ARG A 4 -22.10 -5.21 -12.79
N THR A 5 -21.35 -4.94 -13.85
CA THR A 5 -20.52 -5.91 -14.52
C THR A 5 -19.43 -6.35 -13.55
N ILE A 6 -19.58 -7.55 -13.01
CA ILE A 6 -18.55 -8.28 -12.28
C ILE A 6 -17.39 -8.47 -13.26
N LEU A 7 -16.27 -7.80 -12.99
CA LEU A 7 -15.01 -8.00 -13.71
C LEU A 7 -14.56 -9.46 -13.51
N LYS A 8 -14.86 -10.28 -14.51
CA LYS A 8 -14.36 -11.65 -14.64
C LYS A 8 -12.86 -11.60 -14.97
N ASN A 9 -12.02 -11.89 -13.98
CA ASN A 9 -10.90 -12.83 -14.07
C ASN A 9 -10.05 -12.82 -15.37
N SER A 10 -9.50 -11.69 -15.81
CA SER A 10 -8.58 -11.73 -16.97
C SER A 10 -7.38 -10.78 -16.99
N ASN A 11 -7.27 -9.76 -16.12
CA ASN A 11 -6.11 -8.85 -16.11
C ASN A 11 -5.32 -8.84 -14.79
N MET A 12 -5.13 -10.02 -14.18
CA MET A 12 -4.14 -10.28 -13.12
C MET A 12 -2.80 -10.78 -13.70
N LYS A 13 -2.54 -10.48 -14.99
CA LYS A 13 -1.52 -11.17 -15.79
C LYS A 13 -0.06 -10.76 -15.53
N ASN A 14 0.22 -9.81 -14.65
CA ASN A 14 1.59 -9.54 -14.19
C ASN A 14 1.97 -10.23 -12.86
N LEU A 15 1.13 -11.14 -12.36
CA LEU A 15 1.49 -12.06 -11.26
C LEU A 15 2.08 -13.41 -11.75
N ILE A 16 2.37 -13.54 -13.04
CA ILE A 16 2.84 -14.80 -13.65
C ILE A 16 4.16 -14.57 -14.40
N GLY A 17 5.17 -14.12 -13.64
CA GLY A 17 6.60 -14.22 -13.95
C GLY A 17 7.32 -14.77 -12.71
N ASN A 18 8.63 -15.06 -12.80
CA ASN A 18 9.44 -15.76 -11.78
C ASN A 18 9.48 -15.16 -10.34
N ASN A 19 8.70 -14.10 -10.04
CA ASN A 19 8.54 -13.42 -8.76
C ASN A 19 7.11 -13.56 -8.19
N ARG A 20 6.58 -14.78 -8.08
CA ARG A 20 5.24 -14.99 -7.49
C ARG A 20 5.25 -14.71 -5.98
N MET A 21 4.30 -13.90 -5.51
CA MET A 21 4.04 -13.79 -4.07
C MET A 21 3.66 -15.16 -3.49
N ILE A 22 4.08 -15.42 -2.26
CA ILE A 22 3.87 -16.69 -1.56
C ILE A 22 2.69 -16.52 -0.61
N ARG A 23 1.70 -17.40 -0.69
CA ARG A 23 0.61 -17.42 0.30
C ARG A 23 1.14 -17.93 1.64
N VAL A 24 0.95 -17.14 2.69
CA VAL A 24 1.39 -17.48 4.06
C VAL A 24 0.22 -17.74 5.02
N SER A 25 -1.00 -17.39 4.63
CA SER A 25 -2.23 -17.73 5.34
C SER A 25 -3.39 -17.88 4.37
N GLN A 26 -4.39 -18.69 4.73
CA GLN A 26 -5.63 -18.84 4.00
C GLN A 26 -6.79 -18.01 4.57
N TYR A 27 -6.82 -17.77 5.89
CA TYR A 27 -7.93 -17.08 6.58
C TYR A 27 -7.42 -16.16 7.71
N PRO A 28 -7.28 -14.85 7.49
CA PRO A 28 -7.43 -14.17 6.20
C PRO A 28 -6.33 -14.56 5.22
N GLU A 29 -6.59 -14.41 3.92
CA GLU A 29 -5.58 -14.71 2.91
C GLU A 29 -4.49 -13.65 2.92
N MET A 30 -3.26 -14.06 3.21
CA MET A 30 -2.08 -13.20 3.24
C MET A 30 -1.02 -13.71 2.26
N LEU A 31 -0.39 -12.77 1.55
CA LEU A 31 0.65 -13.03 0.57
C LEU A 31 1.94 -12.28 0.96
N GLN A 32 3.09 -12.87 0.70
CA GLN A 32 4.41 -12.28 0.94
C GLN A 32 5.23 -12.16 -0.34
N PHE A 33 6.03 -11.10 -0.42
CA PHE A 33 7.04 -10.94 -1.45
C PHE A 33 8.29 -11.78 -1.14
N PRO A 34 8.78 -12.62 -2.07
CA PRO A 34 10.02 -13.38 -1.88
C PRO A 34 11.26 -12.51 -1.68
N CYS A 35 11.28 -11.28 -2.20
CA CYS A 35 12.43 -10.37 -2.07
C CYS A 35 12.65 -9.90 -0.63
N LEU A 36 11.58 -9.67 0.13
CA LEU A 36 11.66 -9.24 1.53
C LEU A 36 11.72 -10.43 2.52
N GLY A 37 11.21 -11.60 2.13
CA GLY A 37 11.13 -12.77 3.02
C GLY A 37 12.44 -13.52 3.30
N ARG A 38 13.59 -12.99 2.86
CA ARG A 38 14.91 -13.60 3.10
C ARG A 38 15.49 -13.24 4.47
N ASP A 39 15.06 -12.14 5.05
CA ASP A 39 15.50 -11.69 6.37
C ASP A 39 14.51 -12.13 7.45
N CYS A 40 15.00 -12.75 8.52
CA CYS A 40 14.18 -13.18 9.64
C CYS A 40 13.75 -12.04 10.57
N ASN A 41 14.24 -10.81 10.37
CA ASN A 41 13.95 -9.65 11.21
C ASN A 41 12.73 -8.83 10.74
N ILE A 42 12.08 -9.22 9.64
CA ILE A 42 10.88 -8.56 9.13
C ILE A 42 9.73 -9.56 8.97
N PHE A 43 8.53 -9.12 9.31
CA PHE A 43 7.30 -9.78 8.91
C PHE A 43 6.47 -8.79 8.09
N HIS A 44 6.26 -9.10 6.82
CA HIS A 44 5.44 -8.29 5.90
C HIS A 44 4.33 -9.15 5.32
N PHE A 45 3.30 -8.52 4.75
CA PHE A 45 2.30 -9.20 3.95
C PHE A 45 1.48 -8.18 3.16
N VAL A 46 0.74 -8.66 2.18
CA VAL A 46 -0.45 -8.02 1.63
C VAL A 46 -1.63 -8.94 1.86
N THR A 47 -2.79 -8.37 2.20
CA THR A 47 -4.03 -9.13 2.33
C THR A 47 -4.74 -9.18 0.98
N THR A 48 -5.63 -10.16 0.80
CA THR A 48 -6.62 -10.11 -0.27
C THR A 48 -7.99 -9.77 0.31
N ARG A 49 -8.99 -9.60 -0.54
CA ARG A 49 -10.38 -9.40 -0.10
C ARG A 49 -11.02 -10.65 0.54
N ASN A 50 -10.31 -11.77 0.63
CA ASN A 50 -10.85 -13.07 1.04
C ASN A 50 -10.56 -13.38 2.53
N GLY A 51 -11.51 -14.07 3.17
CA GLY A 51 -11.33 -14.64 4.50
C GLY A 51 -11.79 -13.73 5.65
N GLY A 52 -12.71 -12.80 5.38
CA GLY A 52 -13.31 -11.92 6.39
C GLY A 52 -14.81 -12.08 6.55
N VAL A 53 -15.42 -11.15 7.27
CA VAL A 53 -16.85 -11.13 7.62
C VAL A 53 -17.66 -9.98 6.98
N GLY A 54 -16.98 -9.09 6.25
CA GLY A 54 -17.59 -7.97 5.54
C GLY A 54 -18.59 -8.43 4.48
N ARG A 55 -19.55 -7.56 4.14
CA ARG A 55 -20.66 -7.87 3.25
C ARG A 55 -20.71 -6.91 2.06
N GLU A 56 -21.46 -7.30 1.03
CA GLU A 56 -21.73 -6.47 -0.15
C GLU A 56 -20.45 -5.90 -0.79
N ASN A 57 -20.30 -4.57 -0.76
CA ASN A 57 -19.17 -3.84 -1.35
C ASN A 57 -17.86 -4.12 -0.62
N TYR A 58 -17.93 -4.49 0.66
CA TYR A 58 -16.79 -4.76 1.54
C TYR A 58 -16.52 -6.26 1.69
N ALA A 59 -17.23 -7.10 0.92
CA ALA A 59 -17.06 -8.54 1.01
C ALA A 59 -15.66 -8.99 0.54
N SER A 60 -14.90 -9.78 1.29
CA SER A 60 -15.17 -10.24 2.67
C SER A 60 -14.25 -9.62 3.70
N PHE A 61 -13.05 -9.18 3.31
CA PHE A 61 -11.99 -8.81 4.24
C PHE A 61 -11.58 -7.35 4.03
N ASN A 62 -12.16 -6.47 4.85
CA ASN A 62 -11.81 -5.06 4.95
C ASN A 62 -11.35 -4.77 6.39
N VAL A 63 -10.17 -4.16 6.52
CA VAL A 63 -9.59 -3.74 7.80
C VAL A 63 -9.47 -2.22 7.91
N SER A 64 -9.90 -1.49 6.87
CA SER A 64 -9.86 -0.03 6.87
C SER A 64 -11.17 0.55 7.44
N PRO A 65 -11.09 1.38 8.49
CA PRO A 65 -12.27 2.04 9.05
C PRO A 65 -12.70 3.29 8.24
N TYR A 66 -11.99 3.63 7.17
CA TYR A 66 -12.11 4.93 6.48
C TYR A 66 -12.94 4.89 5.20
N CYS A 67 -13.57 3.75 4.88
CA CYS A 67 -14.31 3.55 3.64
C CYS A 67 -15.83 3.38 3.82
N GLY A 68 -16.35 3.55 5.04
CA GLY A 68 -17.78 3.48 5.34
C GLY A 68 -18.34 2.05 5.49
N ASP A 69 -17.50 1.09 5.84
CA ASP A 69 -17.91 -0.27 6.24
C ASP A 69 -18.40 -0.28 7.70
N GLU A 70 -19.06 -1.37 8.08
CA GLU A 70 -19.55 -1.59 9.44
C GLU A 70 -18.38 -1.76 10.42
N ALA A 71 -18.36 -0.96 11.49
CA ALA A 71 -17.24 -0.91 12.44
C ALA A 71 -16.93 -2.27 13.10
N ASP A 72 -17.98 -3.06 13.40
CA ASP A 72 -17.83 -4.40 13.96
C ASP A 72 -17.16 -5.36 12.96
N ALA A 73 -17.52 -5.29 11.68
CA ALA A 73 -16.92 -6.13 10.64
C ALA A 73 -15.44 -5.79 10.42
N VAL A 74 -15.10 -4.49 10.44
CA VAL A 74 -13.71 -4.00 10.37
C VAL A 74 -12.90 -4.49 11.58
N THR A 75 -13.47 -4.38 12.78
CA THR A 75 -12.84 -4.82 14.03
C THR A 75 -12.60 -6.33 14.04
N ASP A 76 -13.59 -7.12 13.64
CA ASP A 76 -13.47 -8.58 13.53
C ASP A 76 -12.40 -9.00 12.51
N ASN A 77 -12.34 -8.34 11.36
CA ASN A 77 -11.32 -8.60 10.35
C ASN A 77 -9.92 -8.23 10.87
N LEU A 78 -9.78 -7.11 11.58
CA LEU A 78 -8.52 -6.72 12.21
C LEU A 78 -8.08 -7.74 13.27
N GLN A 79 -8.99 -8.20 14.13
CA GLN A 79 -8.69 -9.24 15.12
C GLN A 79 -8.23 -10.55 14.46
N ARG A 80 -8.89 -10.98 13.37
CA ARG A 80 -8.48 -12.15 12.59
C ARG A 80 -7.10 -11.98 11.98
N LEU A 81 -6.81 -10.80 11.43
CA LEU A 81 -5.49 -10.48 10.89
C LEU A 81 -4.42 -10.64 11.97
N CYS A 82 -4.65 -9.99 13.11
CA CYS A 82 -3.73 -9.92 14.24
C CYS A 82 -3.46 -11.31 14.84
N ALA A 83 -4.49 -12.15 14.95
CA ALA A 83 -4.34 -13.52 15.43
C ALA A 83 -3.41 -14.36 14.54
N VAL A 84 -3.51 -14.23 13.22
CA VAL A 84 -2.64 -14.98 12.29
C VAL A 84 -1.25 -14.36 12.20
N ALA A 85 -1.15 -13.04 12.14
CA ALA A 85 0.11 -12.30 12.09
C ALA A 85 0.86 -12.30 13.43
N LYS A 86 0.21 -12.74 14.52
CA LYS A 86 0.74 -12.72 15.90
C LYS A 86 1.20 -11.32 16.32
N ILE A 87 0.37 -10.32 16.03
CA ILE A 87 0.60 -8.93 16.41
C ILE A 87 -0.57 -8.43 17.28
N GLU A 88 -0.26 -7.57 18.23
CA GLU A 88 -1.30 -6.88 19.01
C GLU A 88 -2.08 -5.91 18.11
N PRO A 89 -3.42 -5.89 18.13
CA PRO A 89 -4.21 -4.98 17.30
C PRO A 89 -3.86 -3.50 17.47
N SER A 90 -3.48 -3.10 18.68
CA SER A 90 -3.04 -1.73 19.00
C SER A 90 -1.69 -1.36 18.40
N LEU A 91 -0.93 -2.32 17.85
CA LEU A 91 0.37 -2.10 17.19
C LEU A 91 0.26 -2.18 15.65
N VAL A 92 -0.95 -2.35 15.10
CA VAL A 92 -1.22 -2.18 13.66
C VAL A 92 -1.63 -0.73 13.41
N LEU A 93 -0.74 0.02 12.77
CA LEU A 93 -0.93 1.45 12.51
C LEU A 93 -1.27 1.68 11.04
N LEU A 94 -2.45 2.24 10.83
CA LEU A 94 -3.00 2.57 9.52
C LEU A 94 -3.38 4.06 9.51
N PRO A 95 -2.81 4.90 8.62
CA PRO A 95 -3.17 6.31 8.57
C PRO A 95 -4.49 6.56 7.83
N TYR A 96 -5.10 7.71 8.08
CA TYR A 96 -6.17 8.22 7.21
C TYR A 96 -5.53 8.87 5.98
N GLN A 97 -5.50 8.10 4.88
CA GLN A 97 -4.85 8.46 3.62
C GLN A 97 -5.66 9.51 2.85
N VAL A 98 -4.98 10.53 2.32
CA VAL A 98 -5.61 11.68 1.63
C VAL A 98 -5.08 11.87 0.20
N HIS A 99 -4.31 10.92 -0.31
CA HIS A 99 -3.68 10.92 -1.65
C HIS A 99 -2.66 12.05 -1.82
N GLU A 100 -1.99 12.42 -0.73
CA GLU A 100 -0.92 13.41 -0.68
C GLU A 100 0.44 12.70 -0.52
N ASP A 101 1.45 13.40 -0.01
CA ASP A 101 2.83 12.92 0.10
C ASP A 101 3.41 13.05 1.52
N ARG A 102 2.52 13.25 2.52
CA ARG A 102 2.91 13.35 3.92
C ARG A 102 3.27 11.97 4.48
N ILE A 103 4.34 11.93 5.25
CA ILE A 103 4.92 10.72 5.84
C ILE A 103 4.84 10.81 7.37
N ALA A 104 4.16 9.84 7.99
CA ALA A 104 4.10 9.71 9.44
C ALA A 104 5.30 8.93 9.95
N VAL A 105 5.93 9.43 11.00
CA VAL A 105 6.98 8.73 11.74
C VAL A 105 6.36 8.12 12.99
N VAL A 106 6.55 6.83 13.17
CA VAL A 106 6.16 6.13 14.40
C VAL A 106 7.37 5.90 15.27
N ASP A 107 7.33 6.49 16.45
CA ASP A 107 8.29 6.34 17.53
C ASP A 107 7.57 6.09 18.88
N ASP A 108 8.33 5.92 19.95
CA ASP A 108 7.79 5.64 21.29
C ASP A 108 6.85 6.76 21.79
N ALA A 109 7.06 8.00 21.36
CA ALA A 109 6.20 9.12 21.75
C ALA A 109 4.80 8.94 21.17
N LEU A 110 4.69 8.62 19.87
CA LEU A 110 3.41 8.30 19.23
C LEU A 110 2.76 7.05 19.84
N LEU A 111 3.56 6.04 20.20
CA LEU A 111 3.06 4.81 20.82
C LEU A 111 2.59 5.02 22.27
N SER A 112 3.11 6.01 22.98
CA SER A 112 2.68 6.35 24.34
C SER A 112 1.32 7.07 24.41
N MET A 113 0.80 7.53 23.27
CA MET A 113 -0.49 8.22 23.18
C MET A 113 -1.66 7.27 23.39
N SER A 114 -2.82 7.84 23.74
CA SER A 114 -4.09 7.11 23.69
C SER A 114 -4.39 6.61 22.27
N MET A 115 -5.23 5.59 22.12
CA MET A 115 -5.62 5.08 20.79
C MET A 115 -6.30 6.15 19.93
N GLU A 116 -7.11 7.00 20.54
CA GLU A 116 -7.81 8.11 19.86
C GLU A 116 -6.82 9.17 19.38
N ASP A 117 -5.94 9.64 20.26
CA ASP A 117 -4.92 10.64 19.91
C ASP A 117 -3.97 10.12 18.83
N ARG A 118 -3.59 8.83 18.91
CA ARG A 118 -2.77 8.19 17.89
C ARG A 118 -3.47 8.15 16.54
N THR A 119 -4.75 7.80 16.52
CA THR A 119 -5.57 7.79 15.30
C THR A 119 -5.62 9.19 14.69
N ASN A 120 -5.85 10.21 15.51
CA ASN A 120 -5.86 11.61 15.07
C ASN A 120 -4.48 12.06 14.56
N ALA A 121 -3.41 11.67 15.23
CA ALA A 121 -2.03 11.99 14.85
C ALA A 121 -1.61 11.33 13.51
N LEU A 122 -2.25 10.22 13.12
CA LEU A 122 -2.03 9.55 11.84
C LEU A 122 -3.00 10.00 10.74
N SER A 123 -3.73 11.10 10.94
CA SER A 123 -4.64 11.63 9.94
C SER A 123 -3.95 12.51 8.89
N GLY A 124 -4.27 12.27 7.61
CA GLY A 124 -3.74 13.04 6.49
C GLY A 124 -2.33 12.62 6.07
N PHE A 125 -2.00 11.34 6.22
CA PHE A 125 -0.72 10.76 5.85
C PHE A 125 -0.91 9.62 4.86
N ASP A 126 -0.03 9.54 3.87
CA ASP A 126 -0.06 8.53 2.81
C ASP A 126 1.14 7.59 2.86
N ALA A 127 2.06 7.82 3.81
CA ALA A 127 3.11 6.88 4.14
C ALA A 127 3.34 6.85 5.64
N ILE A 128 3.85 5.73 6.13
CA ILE A 128 4.17 5.52 7.54
C ILE A 128 5.47 4.74 7.65
N VAL A 129 6.38 5.17 8.53
CA VAL A 129 7.71 4.60 8.70
C VAL A 129 8.04 4.39 10.17
N THR A 130 8.79 3.34 10.48
CA THR A 130 9.28 3.08 11.83
C THR A 130 10.53 2.21 11.86
N ASN A 131 11.29 2.30 12.95
CA ASN A 131 12.28 1.30 13.35
C ASN A 131 11.94 0.66 14.70
N VAL A 132 10.73 0.90 15.23
CA VAL A 132 10.30 0.36 16.53
C VAL A 132 9.90 -1.11 16.34
N PRO A 133 10.56 -2.06 17.03
CA PRO A 133 10.23 -3.47 16.91
C PRO A 133 8.81 -3.79 17.38
N GLY A 134 8.16 -4.75 16.72
CA GLY A 134 6.81 -5.22 17.08
C GLY A 134 5.66 -4.35 16.57
N VAL A 135 5.94 -3.23 15.89
CA VAL A 135 4.94 -2.37 15.24
C VAL A 135 4.75 -2.80 13.78
N ALA A 136 3.50 -2.98 13.35
CA ALA A 136 3.16 -3.10 11.94
C ALA A 136 2.65 -1.76 11.41
N VAL A 137 3.37 -1.21 10.44
CA VAL A 137 2.93 -0.03 9.70
C VAL A 137 2.26 -0.48 8.40
N ALA A 138 1.10 0.07 8.08
CA ALA A 138 0.27 -0.38 6.96
C ALA A 138 -0.32 0.79 6.18
N VAL A 139 -0.71 0.50 4.94
CA VAL A 139 -1.56 1.36 4.10
C VAL A 139 -2.69 0.52 3.51
N SER A 140 -3.84 1.14 3.29
CA SER A 140 -5.00 0.53 2.65
C SER A 140 -5.01 0.89 1.17
N THR A 141 -5.30 -0.08 0.30
CA THR A 141 -5.39 0.17 -1.14
C THR A 141 -6.55 -0.59 -1.77
N ALA A 142 -7.16 0.04 -2.75
CA ALA A 142 -7.95 -0.58 -3.81
C ALA A 142 -7.63 0.25 -5.05
N ASP A 143 -6.92 -0.34 -6.00
CA ASP A 143 -6.36 0.27 -7.22
C ASP A 143 -5.08 1.10 -7.05
N CYS A 144 -4.90 1.94 -6.03
CA CYS A 144 -3.64 2.68 -5.83
C CYS A 144 -2.45 1.75 -5.53
N VAL A 145 -1.21 2.19 -5.79
CA VAL A 145 -0.01 1.34 -5.66
C VAL A 145 0.48 1.30 -4.21
N PRO A 146 0.45 0.16 -3.50
CA PRO A 146 1.14 0.02 -2.23
C PRO A 146 2.62 -0.30 -2.47
N VAL A 147 3.53 0.38 -1.77
CA VAL A 147 4.96 0.06 -1.75
C VAL A 147 5.39 -0.23 -0.31
N LEU A 148 6.02 -1.38 -0.10
CA LEU A 148 6.68 -1.72 1.16
C LEU A 148 8.19 -1.51 1.00
N LEU A 149 8.80 -0.84 1.96
CA LEU A 149 10.24 -0.56 2.00
C LEU A 149 10.85 -1.15 3.27
N TYR A 150 12.05 -1.70 3.15
CA TYR A 150 12.79 -2.27 4.28
C TYR A 150 14.29 -2.05 4.14
N ASP A 151 14.92 -1.45 5.15
CA ASP A 151 16.37 -1.47 5.33
C ASP A 151 16.74 -2.54 6.35
N PRO A 152 17.45 -3.63 5.97
CA PRO A 152 17.85 -4.70 6.88
C PRO A 152 18.98 -4.30 7.86
N GLU A 153 19.80 -3.32 7.50
CA GLU A 153 20.91 -2.86 8.35
C GLU A 153 20.39 -1.97 9.47
N GLN A 154 19.56 -0.98 9.12
CA GLN A 154 18.98 -0.05 10.09
C GLN A 154 17.68 -0.58 10.72
N LYS A 155 17.14 -1.69 10.20
CA LYS A 155 15.87 -2.31 10.63
C LYS A 155 14.70 -1.34 10.59
N VAL A 156 14.62 -0.58 9.50
CA VAL A 156 13.58 0.43 9.28
C VAL A 156 12.62 -0.09 8.23
N VAL A 157 11.32 -0.02 8.51
CA VAL A 157 10.25 -0.41 7.59
C VAL A 157 9.37 0.78 7.25
N ALA A 158 8.84 0.80 6.03
CA ALA A 158 7.80 1.76 5.65
C ALA A 158 6.72 1.10 4.78
N ALA A 159 5.50 1.61 4.91
CA ALA A 159 4.38 1.31 4.02
C ALA A 159 3.93 2.62 3.36
N VAL A 160 3.78 2.60 2.03
CA VAL A 160 3.55 3.79 1.20
C VAL A 160 2.34 3.57 0.32
N HIS A 161 1.41 4.51 0.35
CA HIS A 161 0.27 4.62 -0.54
C HIS A 161 0.60 5.56 -1.69
N ALA A 162 0.95 4.99 -2.84
CA ALA A 162 1.28 5.73 -4.05
C ALA A 162 0.10 5.69 -5.04
N GLY A 163 -0.97 6.44 -4.73
CA GLY A 163 -1.95 6.83 -5.75
C GLY A 163 -1.29 7.74 -6.81
N TRP A 164 -1.98 8.05 -7.90
CA TRP A 164 -1.39 8.88 -8.98
C TRP A 164 -0.93 10.25 -8.47
N ARG A 165 -1.68 10.88 -7.55
CA ARG A 165 -1.30 12.16 -6.92
C ARG A 165 -0.05 12.05 -6.07
N GLY A 166 0.04 11.02 -5.22
CA GLY A 166 1.23 10.74 -4.41
C GLY A 166 2.45 10.39 -5.28
N THR A 167 2.22 9.67 -6.39
CA THR A 167 3.24 9.34 -7.40
C THR A 167 3.78 10.61 -8.04
N VAL A 168 2.94 11.49 -8.57
CA VAL A 168 3.33 12.81 -9.11
C VAL A 168 4.15 13.62 -8.09
N LYS A 169 3.80 13.52 -6.80
CA LYS A 169 4.50 14.17 -5.69
C LYS A 169 5.76 13.44 -5.20
N ARG A 170 6.13 12.32 -5.84
CA ARG A 170 7.30 11.48 -5.56
C ARG A 170 7.34 10.94 -4.12
N ILE A 171 6.19 10.49 -3.60
CA ILE A 171 6.07 10.00 -2.22
C ILE A 171 7.10 8.90 -1.89
N CYS A 172 7.34 7.94 -2.78
CA CYS A 172 8.33 6.87 -2.58
C CYS A 172 9.75 7.44 -2.38
N SER A 173 10.18 8.38 -3.23
CA SER A 173 11.47 9.04 -3.11
C SER A 173 11.58 9.85 -1.81
N LYS A 174 10.50 10.51 -1.39
CA LYS A 174 10.45 11.26 -0.12
C LYS A 174 10.58 10.34 1.09
N VAL A 175 9.96 9.16 1.05
CA VAL A 175 10.09 8.16 2.12
C VAL A 175 11.52 7.65 2.22
N ILE A 176 12.17 7.31 1.09
CA ILE A 176 13.58 6.89 1.09
C ILE A 176 14.50 8.00 1.62
N ALA A 177 14.29 9.25 1.20
CA ALA A 177 15.05 10.39 1.71
C ALA A 177 14.86 10.58 3.23
N LEU A 178 13.64 10.42 3.72
CA LEU A 178 13.36 10.48 5.16
C LEU A 178 13.99 9.31 5.92
N MET A 179 13.97 8.09 5.37
CA MET A 179 14.65 6.93 5.94
C MET A 179 16.15 7.19 6.08
N GLN A 180 16.78 7.75 5.04
CA GLN A 180 18.19 8.14 5.07
C GLN A 180 18.47 9.22 6.11
N GLN A 181 17.70 10.31 6.10
CA GLN A 181 17.94 11.46 6.98
C GLN A 181 17.69 11.14 8.45
N LYS A 182 16.63 10.38 8.77
CA LYS A 182 16.22 10.12 10.15
C LYS A 182 16.92 8.92 10.76
N TYR A 183 17.13 7.86 9.99
CA TYR A 183 17.63 6.58 10.51
C TYR A 183 19.01 6.20 9.94
N GLY A 184 19.61 7.02 9.08
CA GLY A 184 20.91 6.70 8.47
C GLY A 184 20.84 5.56 7.46
N CYS A 185 19.64 5.25 6.93
CA CYS A 185 19.49 4.23 5.89
C CYS A 185 20.33 4.57 4.67
N ASN A 186 21.03 3.59 4.12
CA ASN A 186 21.67 3.74 2.81
C ASN A 186 20.62 3.38 1.75
N PRO A 187 20.20 4.30 0.85
CA PRO A 187 19.21 4.01 -0.18
C PRO A 187 19.52 2.76 -1.02
N ALA A 188 20.81 2.44 -1.23
CA ALA A 188 21.22 1.24 -1.97
C ALA A 188 20.92 -0.08 -1.25
N ASN A 189 20.71 -0.04 0.07
CA ASN A 189 20.40 -1.20 0.91
C ASN A 189 18.88 -1.36 1.13
N VAL A 190 18.09 -0.33 0.81
CA VAL A 190 16.63 -0.38 0.97
C VAL A 190 16.03 -1.31 -0.07
N GLN A 191 15.40 -2.37 0.40
CA GLN A 191 14.62 -3.28 -0.41
C GLN A 191 13.21 -2.73 -0.58
N ALA A 192 12.69 -2.80 -1.81
CA ALA A 192 11.34 -2.37 -2.14
C ALA A 192 10.51 -3.54 -2.68
N ALA A 193 9.23 -3.56 -2.32
CA ALA A 193 8.23 -4.42 -2.92
C ALA A 193 6.99 -3.61 -3.32
N ILE A 194 6.67 -3.63 -4.61
CA ILE A 194 5.47 -3.03 -5.16
C ILE A 194 4.35 -4.07 -5.13
N GLY A 195 3.25 -3.76 -4.44
CA GLY A 195 2.14 -4.68 -4.24
C GLY A 195 1.01 -4.57 -5.25
N PRO A 196 -0.03 -5.41 -5.11
CA PRO A 196 -1.15 -5.45 -6.03
C PRO A 196 -1.85 -4.09 -6.16
N SER A 197 -2.06 -3.65 -7.40
CA SER A 197 -2.73 -2.39 -7.73
C SER A 197 -3.40 -2.49 -9.09
N ILE A 198 -4.02 -1.42 -9.55
CA ILE A 198 -4.52 -1.33 -10.92
C ILE A 198 -3.35 -1.44 -11.89
N GLY A 199 -3.53 -2.24 -12.94
CA GLY A 199 -2.53 -2.42 -13.99
C GLY A 199 -2.70 -1.41 -15.12
N PHE A 200 -1.65 -1.22 -15.92
CA PHE A 200 -1.63 -0.34 -17.09
C PHE A 200 -2.88 -0.49 -17.96
N ASP A 201 -3.24 -1.71 -18.37
CA ASP A 201 -4.39 -1.99 -19.24
C ASP A 201 -5.75 -1.53 -18.69
N ALA A 202 -5.85 -1.29 -17.38
CA ALA A 202 -7.08 -0.90 -16.70
C ALA A 202 -7.09 0.55 -16.22
N PHE A 203 -5.93 1.19 -16.07
CA PHE A 203 -5.82 2.56 -15.55
C PHE A 203 -5.94 3.61 -16.66
N GLU A 204 -7.16 3.76 -17.18
CA GLU A 204 -7.52 4.82 -18.12
C GLU A 204 -7.67 6.17 -17.37
N VAL A 205 -7.05 7.23 -17.89
CA VAL A 205 -7.04 8.56 -17.27
C VAL A 205 -7.41 9.66 -18.26
N GLY A 206 -7.81 10.82 -17.72
CA GLY A 206 -7.97 12.04 -18.49
C GLY A 206 -6.64 12.77 -18.73
N ASP A 207 -6.65 13.75 -19.63
CA ASP A 207 -5.46 14.54 -19.99
C ASP A 207 -4.89 15.29 -18.78
N GLU A 208 -5.71 15.66 -17.80
CA GLU A 208 -5.27 16.35 -16.59
C GLU A 208 -4.29 15.52 -15.75
N VAL A 209 -4.41 14.19 -15.80
CA VAL A 209 -3.47 13.31 -15.10
C VAL A 209 -2.17 13.24 -15.88
N VAL A 210 -2.22 13.11 -17.22
CA VAL A 210 -1.02 13.09 -18.08
C VAL A 210 -0.23 14.39 -17.92
N GLU A 211 -0.91 15.53 -17.94
CA GLU A 211 -0.32 16.85 -17.71
C GLU A 211 0.34 16.98 -16.33
N ALA A 212 -0.24 16.37 -15.30
CA ALA A 212 0.35 16.36 -13.96
C ALA A 212 1.68 15.58 -13.93
N PHE A 213 1.74 14.42 -14.60
CA PHE A 213 2.99 13.66 -14.74
C PHE A 213 4.03 14.42 -15.57
N ALA A 214 3.61 15.04 -16.67
CA ALA A 214 4.46 15.88 -17.51
C ALA A 214 5.10 17.03 -16.70
N SER A 215 4.27 17.72 -15.92
CA SER A 215 4.68 18.84 -15.06
C SER A 215 5.63 18.42 -13.95
N ALA A 216 5.51 17.18 -13.47
CA ALA A 216 6.41 16.58 -12.49
C ALA A 216 7.69 15.96 -13.11
N ALA A 217 7.92 16.21 -14.41
CA ALA A 217 9.08 15.74 -15.16
C ALA A 217 9.24 14.21 -15.15
N TYR A 218 8.12 13.50 -15.29
CA TYR A 218 8.13 12.07 -15.60
C TYR A 218 8.35 11.83 -17.10
N ASP A 219 9.02 10.72 -17.43
CA ASP A 219 9.20 10.27 -18.81
C ASP A 219 7.88 9.70 -19.34
N LEU A 220 7.13 10.51 -20.09
CA LEU A 220 5.84 10.11 -20.61
C LEU A 220 5.95 9.03 -21.69
N ASP A 221 7.05 8.99 -22.44
CA ASP A 221 7.24 7.99 -23.50
C ASP A 221 7.38 6.58 -22.90
N ALA A 222 7.95 6.49 -21.69
CA ALA A 222 8.06 5.25 -20.95
C ALA A 222 6.77 4.85 -20.22
N LEU A 223 5.94 5.82 -19.80
CA LEU A 223 4.85 5.58 -18.85
C LEU A 223 3.45 5.65 -19.45
N VAL A 224 3.27 6.36 -20.57
CA VAL A 224 1.96 6.65 -21.14
C VAL A 224 1.78 5.85 -22.43
N GLY A 225 0.64 5.18 -22.55
CA GLY A 225 0.16 4.68 -23.83
C GLY A 225 -1.30 5.02 -24.03
N ARG A 226 -1.83 4.72 -25.22
CA ARG A 226 -3.24 4.96 -25.53
C ARG A 226 -4.00 3.67 -25.76
N ASN A 227 -5.24 3.65 -25.30
CA ASN A 227 -6.16 2.57 -25.58
C ASN A 227 -6.60 2.62 -27.05
N ALA A 228 -6.38 1.55 -27.80
CA ALA A 228 -6.74 1.53 -29.22
C ALA A 228 -8.25 1.69 -29.51
N LYS A 229 -9.13 1.48 -28.52
CA LYS A 229 -10.60 1.58 -28.69
C LYS A 229 -11.16 2.92 -28.22
N THR A 230 -10.69 3.42 -27.09
CA THR A 230 -11.20 4.66 -26.49
C THR A 230 -10.35 5.88 -26.82
N ASP A 231 -9.15 5.68 -27.38
CA ASP A 231 -8.11 6.67 -27.63
C ASP A 231 -7.66 7.45 -26.37
N LYS A 232 -8.08 7.00 -25.19
CA LYS A 232 -7.70 7.64 -23.92
C LYS A 232 -6.34 7.16 -23.44
N ALA A 233 -5.70 8.02 -22.65
CA ALA A 233 -4.41 7.74 -22.05
C ALA A 233 -4.52 6.68 -20.96
N HIS A 234 -3.49 5.87 -20.85
CA HIS A 234 -3.24 4.91 -19.80
C HIS A 234 -1.85 5.19 -19.22
N ILE A 235 -1.70 5.08 -17.91
CA ILE A 235 -0.43 5.34 -17.21
C ILE A 235 0.02 4.10 -16.45
N ASP A 236 1.29 3.74 -16.58
CA ASP A 236 1.90 2.68 -15.78
C ASP A 236 2.35 3.23 -14.42
N LEU A 237 1.48 3.13 -13.41
CA LEU A 237 1.80 3.56 -12.04
C LEU A 237 2.86 2.68 -11.38
N TRP A 238 3.06 1.44 -11.82
CA TRP A 238 4.11 0.58 -11.29
C TRP A 238 5.47 1.07 -11.75
N GLU A 239 5.64 1.28 -13.06
CA GLU A 239 6.92 1.77 -13.60
C GLU A 239 7.21 3.20 -13.10
N ALA A 240 6.19 4.04 -12.90
CA ALA A 240 6.37 5.39 -12.35
C ALA A 240 6.87 5.43 -10.90
N ASN A 241 6.68 4.35 -10.12
CA ASN A 241 7.09 4.26 -8.71
C ASN A 241 8.34 3.42 -8.46
N LYS A 242 8.88 2.80 -9.51
CA LYS A 242 10.06 1.94 -9.46
C LYS A 242 11.36 2.74 -9.48
#